data_AF-A0AAU3M8Z5-F1
#
_entry.id   AF-A0AAU3M8Z5-F1
#
_cell.length_a   1.000
_cell.length_b   1.000
_cell.length_c   1.000
_cell.angle_alpha   90.00
_cell.angle_beta   90.00
_cell.angle_gamma   90.00
#
_symmetry.space_group_name_H-M   'P 1'
#
loop_
_entity.id
_entity.type
_entity.pdbx_description
1 polymer ?
#
loop_
_entity_poly.entity_id
_entity_poly.type
_entity_poly.pdbx_seq_one_letter_code
_entity_poly.pdbx_strand_id
1 'polypeptide(L)'
;MTVHEDAARLLLEDLHDDPDGAAMLARMTASLYEGSYSRQLIAWVGQTQREPDYWPSHQVAALMHVLEGLAFGRIVRRRIPVGAAPGPDADRHGNAAKLDAVTHPFRVDLAMTQNGADCDGTLSWNEPVAFWRALGARVLHQKGVYGSLHVPFEVRPWSVPLEVGYTLPSRTAAHLLTEGAVARWAYDDEEICVLLDLPRLGAMAGTRPLPAGVKPFDPGL
;
A
#
# COMPACT_ATOMS: atom_id res chain seq x y z
N MET A 1 -10.10 -17.67 11.13
CA MET A 1 -10.23 -16.21 11.20
C MET A 1 -9.00 -15.71 11.93
N THR A 2 -8.26 -14.80 11.31
CA THR A 2 -6.95 -14.35 11.80
C THR A 2 -7.09 -13.06 12.60
N VAL A 3 -6.03 -12.70 13.34
CA VAL A 3 -5.98 -11.47 14.15
C VAL A 3 -6.25 -10.21 13.32
N HIS A 4 -5.73 -10.14 12.09
CA HIS A 4 -5.94 -8.98 11.22
C HIS A 4 -7.39 -8.88 10.72
N GLU A 5 -8.07 -10.00 10.51
CA GLU A 5 -9.50 -9.99 10.14
C GLU A 5 -10.39 -9.51 11.29
N ASP A 6 -10.04 -9.86 12.53
CA ASP A 6 -10.74 -9.36 13.72
C ASP A 6 -10.52 -7.85 13.91
N ALA A 7 -9.30 -7.34 13.72
CA ALA A 7 -9.04 -5.90 13.72
C ALA A 7 -9.83 -5.16 12.61
N ALA A 8 -9.95 -5.76 11.44
CA ALA A 8 -10.76 -5.20 10.35
C ALA A 8 -12.27 -5.22 10.65
N ARG A 9 -12.74 -6.11 11.52
CA ARG A 9 -14.13 -6.09 12.00
C ARG A 9 -14.37 -4.92 12.94
N LEU A 10 -13.42 -4.58 13.80
CA LEU A 10 -13.52 -3.39 14.65
C LEU A 10 -13.62 -2.11 13.80
N LEU A 11 -12.82 -2.00 12.72
CA LEU A 11 -12.95 -0.90 11.76
C LEU A 11 -14.34 -0.84 11.09
N LEU A 12 -14.94 -2.00 10.81
CA LEU A 12 -16.29 -2.08 10.27
C LEU A 12 -17.34 -1.64 11.29
N GLU A 13 -17.20 -2.05 12.55
CA GLU A 13 -18.07 -1.64 13.65
C GLU A 13 -18.02 -0.11 13.82
N ASP A 14 -16.83 0.48 13.87
CA ASP A 14 -16.65 1.94 13.94
C ASP A 14 -17.33 2.67 12.77
N LEU A 15 -17.24 2.13 11.55
CA LEU A 15 -17.91 2.70 10.37
C LEU A 15 -19.44 2.58 10.45
N HIS A 16 -19.97 1.52 11.05
CA HIS A 16 -21.41 1.35 11.18
C HIS A 16 -22.02 2.22 12.28
N ASP A 17 -21.26 2.52 13.33
CA ASP A 17 -21.70 3.37 14.44
C ASP A 17 -21.81 4.85 14.04
N ASP A 18 -21.15 5.25 12.94
CA ASP A 18 -21.25 6.58 12.33
C ASP A 18 -22.13 6.55 11.05
N PRO A 19 -23.24 7.31 10.98
CA PRO A 19 -24.07 7.39 9.78
C PRO A 19 -23.31 7.79 8.51
N ASP A 20 -22.32 8.68 8.62
CA ASP A 20 -21.51 9.10 7.48
C ASP A 20 -20.55 7.98 7.05
N GLY A 21 -19.94 7.28 8.02
CA GLY A 21 -19.14 6.07 7.81
C GLY A 21 -19.91 4.95 7.10
N ALA A 22 -21.13 4.65 7.53
CA ALA A 22 -21.98 3.62 6.93
C ALA A 22 -22.33 3.98 5.48
N ALA A 23 -22.63 5.25 5.22
CA ALA A 23 -22.88 5.75 3.88
C ALA A 23 -21.63 5.72 3.00
N MET A 24 -20.44 6.00 3.55
CA MET A 24 -19.16 5.86 2.84
C MET A 24 -18.88 4.40 2.45
N LEU A 25 -19.14 3.45 3.36
CA LEU A 25 -18.97 2.02 3.10
C LEU A 25 -19.85 1.56 1.95
N ALA A 26 -21.14 1.92 1.97
CA ALA A 26 -22.07 1.59 0.90
C ALA A 26 -21.62 2.16 -0.47
N ARG A 27 -21.14 3.42 -0.49
CA ARG A 27 -20.59 4.04 -1.70
C ARG A 27 -19.34 3.33 -2.20
N MET A 28 -18.43 2.96 -1.30
CA MET A 28 -17.22 2.24 -1.67
C MET A 28 -17.57 0.89 -2.31
N THR A 29 -18.46 0.11 -1.71
CA THR A 29 -18.91 -1.18 -2.28
C THR A 29 -19.51 -1.00 -3.67
N ALA A 30 -20.37 0.01 -3.87
CA ALA A 30 -20.92 0.32 -5.19
C ALA A 30 -19.83 0.69 -6.21
N SER A 31 -18.85 1.52 -5.82
CA SER A 31 -17.74 1.90 -6.70
C SER A 31 -16.80 0.73 -7.04
N LEU A 32 -16.63 -0.24 -6.13
CA LEU A 32 -15.88 -1.47 -6.43
C LEU A 32 -16.62 -2.33 -7.45
N TYR A 33 -17.94 -2.47 -7.30
CA TYR A 33 -18.79 -3.17 -8.27
C TYR A 33 -18.77 -2.50 -9.66
N GLU A 34 -18.81 -1.17 -9.70
CA GLU A 34 -18.74 -0.38 -10.94
C GLU A 34 -17.34 -0.32 -11.55
N GLY A 35 -16.30 -0.76 -10.82
CA GLY A 35 -14.90 -0.68 -11.28
C GLY A 35 -14.37 0.76 -11.38
N SER A 36 -14.87 1.68 -10.56
CA SER A 36 -14.52 3.11 -10.64
C SER A 36 -13.09 3.42 -10.17
N TYR A 37 -12.44 2.48 -9.48
CA TYR A 37 -11.07 2.61 -8.98
C TYR A 37 -10.06 1.93 -9.90
N SER A 38 -8.84 2.47 -9.96
CA SER A 38 -7.71 1.80 -10.60
C SER A 38 -7.49 0.43 -9.95
N ARG A 39 -7.50 -0.64 -10.76
CA ARG A 39 -7.22 -2.00 -10.31
C ARG A 39 -5.86 -2.10 -9.61
N GLN A 40 -4.85 -1.41 -10.14
CA GLN A 40 -3.51 -1.39 -9.56
C GLN A 40 -3.51 -0.77 -8.15
N LEU A 41 -4.23 0.35 -7.96
CA LEU A 41 -4.36 0.98 -6.65
C LEU A 41 -5.03 0.05 -5.63
N ILE A 42 -6.08 -0.65 -6.04
CA ILE A 42 -6.77 -1.63 -5.18
C ILE A 42 -5.81 -2.77 -4.83
N ALA A 43 -5.11 -3.33 -5.83
CA ALA A 43 -4.17 -4.45 -5.65
C ALA A 43 -3.03 -4.14 -4.67
N TRP A 44 -2.54 -2.89 -4.66
CA TRP A 44 -1.56 -2.42 -3.68
C TRP A 44 -2.07 -2.43 -2.24
N VAL A 45 -3.38 -2.32 -2.03
CA VAL A 45 -3.97 -2.44 -0.69
C VAL A 45 -4.37 -3.88 -0.40
N GLY A 46 -4.99 -4.56 -1.35
CA GLY A 46 -5.33 -5.97 -1.22
C GLY A 46 -5.72 -6.60 -2.55
N GLN A 47 -5.52 -7.91 -2.63
CA GLN A 47 -5.86 -8.72 -3.78
C GLN A 47 -6.24 -10.11 -3.28
N THR A 48 -7.34 -10.66 -3.79
CA THR A 48 -7.77 -12.02 -3.48
C THR A 48 -8.07 -12.76 -4.78
N GLN A 49 -8.31 -14.07 -4.70
CA GLN A 49 -8.79 -14.84 -5.85
C GLN A 49 -10.15 -14.37 -6.37
N ARG A 50 -10.92 -13.64 -5.55
CA ARG A 50 -12.17 -13.01 -5.94
C ARG A 50 -11.97 -11.53 -6.24
N GLU A 51 -12.77 -11.05 -7.18
CA GLU A 51 -12.87 -9.64 -7.51
C GLU A 51 -13.31 -8.80 -6.29
N PRO A 52 -12.89 -7.52 -6.20
CA PRO A 52 -13.16 -6.66 -5.04
C PRO A 52 -14.63 -6.47 -4.66
N ASP A 53 -15.55 -6.61 -5.61
CA ASP A 53 -16.99 -6.51 -5.40
C ASP A 53 -17.57 -7.67 -4.58
N TYR A 54 -16.86 -8.80 -4.49
CA TYR A 54 -17.23 -9.94 -3.64
C TYR A 54 -16.55 -9.94 -2.27
N TRP A 55 -15.79 -8.89 -1.93
CA TRP A 55 -15.10 -8.84 -0.66
C TRP A 55 -16.08 -8.68 0.51
N PRO A 56 -15.86 -9.39 1.64
CA PRO A 56 -16.61 -9.14 2.86
C PRO A 56 -16.46 -7.67 3.31
N SER A 57 -17.51 -7.10 3.91
CA SER A 57 -17.54 -5.69 4.32
C SER A 57 -16.38 -5.27 5.22
N HIS A 58 -15.85 -6.16 6.07
CA HIS A 58 -14.69 -5.86 6.91
C HIS A 58 -13.40 -5.69 6.10
N GLN A 59 -13.25 -6.40 4.98
CA GLN A 59 -12.14 -6.16 4.05
C GLN A 59 -12.30 -4.84 3.31
N VAL A 60 -13.54 -4.46 2.97
CA VAL A 60 -13.84 -3.15 2.37
C VAL A 60 -13.56 -2.02 3.37
N ALA A 61 -13.89 -2.20 4.65
CA ALA A 61 -13.55 -1.25 5.71
C ALA A 61 -12.03 -1.07 5.85
N ALA A 62 -11.26 -2.17 5.86
CA ALA A 62 -9.79 -2.11 5.87
C ALA A 62 -9.23 -1.41 4.61
N LEU A 63 -9.77 -1.69 3.43
CA LEU A 63 -9.42 -0.99 2.19
C LEU A 63 -9.67 0.51 2.32
N MET A 64 -10.86 0.92 2.79
CA MET A 64 -11.22 2.32 2.99
C MET A 64 -10.25 3.03 3.92
N HIS A 65 -9.90 2.40 5.05
CA HIS A 65 -8.95 2.96 6.01
C HIS A 65 -7.59 3.31 5.35
N VAL A 66 -7.08 2.42 4.49
CA VAL A 66 -5.82 2.64 3.78
C VAL A 66 -5.97 3.70 2.69
N LEU A 67 -7.03 3.64 1.88
CA LEU A 67 -7.26 4.60 0.79
C LEU A 67 -7.52 6.02 1.31
N GLU A 68 -8.25 6.17 2.41
CA GLU A 68 -8.43 7.44 3.10
C GLU A 68 -7.08 7.98 3.59
N GLY A 69 -6.27 7.12 4.21
CA GLY A 69 -4.92 7.50 4.63
C GLY A 69 -4.06 7.98 3.47
N LEU A 70 -4.14 7.35 2.31
CA LEU A 70 -3.47 7.78 1.08
C LEU A 70 -4.00 9.13 0.57
N ALA A 71 -5.33 9.30 0.56
CA ALA A 71 -5.98 10.52 0.06
C ALA A 71 -5.61 11.77 0.87
N PHE A 72 -5.48 11.62 2.19
CA PHE A 72 -5.12 12.73 3.10
C PHE A 72 -3.63 12.75 3.47
N GLY A 73 -2.82 11.89 2.87
CA GLY A 73 -1.37 11.84 3.09
C GLY A 73 -0.96 11.48 4.52
N ARG A 74 -1.81 10.74 5.25
CA ARG A 74 -1.42 9.99 6.44
C ARG A 74 -0.55 8.80 6.04
N ILE A 75 -1.00 8.07 5.02
CA ILE A 75 -0.24 7.00 4.38
C ILE A 75 0.38 7.57 3.11
N VAL A 76 1.63 7.25 2.88
CA VAL A 76 2.35 7.59 1.65
C VAL A 76 2.65 6.34 0.86
N ARG A 77 2.94 6.51 -0.43
CA ARG A 77 3.37 5.39 -1.27
C ARG A 77 4.66 5.69 -2.04
N ARG A 78 5.41 4.64 -2.34
CA ARG A 78 6.50 4.63 -3.32
C ARG A 78 6.42 3.40 -4.19
N ARG A 79 6.58 3.58 -5.50
CA ARG A 79 6.66 2.49 -6.48
C ARG A 79 8.13 2.17 -6.76
N ILE A 80 8.46 0.88 -6.80
CA ILE A 80 9.79 0.36 -7.09
C ILE A 80 9.64 -0.61 -8.26
N PRO A 81 10.19 -0.29 -9.44
CA PRO A 81 10.15 -1.19 -10.59
C PRO A 81 10.92 -2.49 -10.31
N VAL A 82 10.27 -3.61 -10.61
CA VAL A 82 10.89 -4.94 -10.70
C VAL A 82 11.08 -5.32 -12.17
N GLY A 83 10.11 -4.95 -13.02
CA GLY A 83 10.09 -5.32 -14.45
C GLY A 83 9.59 -6.74 -14.71
N ALA A 84 8.99 -7.38 -13.70
CA ALA A 84 8.34 -8.67 -13.80
C ALA A 84 7.25 -8.79 -12.73
N ALA A 85 6.18 -9.51 -13.02
CA ALA A 85 5.14 -9.84 -12.06
C ALA A 85 5.48 -11.09 -11.22
N PRO A 86 4.91 -11.23 -10.01
CA PRO A 86 5.08 -12.43 -9.20
C PRO A 86 4.60 -13.67 -9.97
N GLY A 87 5.37 -14.74 -9.88
CA GLY A 87 4.92 -16.09 -10.22
C GLY A 87 4.12 -16.70 -9.06
N PRO A 88 3.52 -17.89 -9.27
CA PRO A 88 2.70 -18.54 -8.26
C PRO A 88 3.48 -18.76 -6.95
N ASP A 89 2.78 -18.76 -5.81
CA ASP A 89 3.38 -18.88 -4.46
C ASP A 89 4.35 -20.07 -4.30
N ALA A 90 4.12 -21.15 -5.05
CA ALA A 90 4.98 -22.35 -5.04
C ALA A 90 6.35 -22.12 -5.69
N ASP A 91 6.48 -21.13 -6.57
CA ASP A 91 7.73 -20.77 -7.26
C ASP A 91 8.52 -19.70 -6.48
N ARG A 92 8.87 -20.01 -5.23
CA ARG A 92 9.62 -19.09 -4.36
C ARG A 92 10.99 -18.74 -4.94
N HIS A 93 11.68 -19.71 -5.56
CA HIS A 93 12.99 -19.47 -6.17
C HIS A 93 12.89 -18.58 -7.41
N GLY A 94 11.90 -18.80 -8.28
CA GLY A 94 11.66 -17.93 -9.44
C GLY A 94 11.28 -16.52 -9.02
N ASN A 95 10.48 -16.37 -7.96
CA ASN A 95 10.15 -15.06 -7.41
C ASN A 95 11.36 -14.34 -6.80
N ALA A 96 12.21 -15.05 -6.05
CA ALA A 96 13.46 -14.48 -5.55
C ALA A 96 14.39 -14.02 -6.68
N ALA A 97 14.55 -14.82 -7.74
CA ALA A 97 15.37 -14.46 -8.89
C ALA A 97 14.86 -13.22 -9.64
N LYS A 98 13.54 -13.01 -9.70
CA LYS A 98 12.95 -11.77 -10.25
C LYS A 98 13.25 -10.57 -9.35
N LEU A 99 13.22 -10.77 -8.04
CA LEU A 99 13.47 -9.72 -7.05
C LEU A 99 14.94 -9.30 -6.99
N ASP A 100 15.88 -10.13 -7.44
CA ASP A 100 17.29 -9.74 -7.62
C ASP A 100 17.47 -8.61 -8.68
N ALA A 101 16.48 -8.41 -9.56
CA ALA A 101 16.48 -7.32 -10.54
C ALA A 101 16.09 -5.96 -9.95
N VAL A 102 15.61 -5.93 -8.70
CA VAL A 102 15.28 -4.67 -8.01
C VAL A 102 16.53 -3.80 -7.91
N THR A 103 16.39 -2.57 -8.37
CA THR A 103 17.53 -1.65 -8.47
C THR A 103 17.90 -1.02 -7.13
N HIS A 104 19.19 -0.70 -6.98
CA HIS A 104 19.71 0.11 -5.88
C HIS A 104 18.86 1.38 -5.67
N PRO A 105 18.55 1.81 -4.43
CA PRO A 105 19.09 1.33 -3.14
C PRO A 105 18.31 0.20 -2.48
N PHE A 106 17.39 -0.44 -3.20
CA PHE A 106 16.51 -1.45 -2.61
C PHE A 106 17.14 -2.83 -2.64
N ARG A 107 16.88 -3.58 -1.58
CA ARG A 107 17.17 -5.00 -1.46
C ARG A 107 15.91 -5.72 -1.00
N VAL A 108 15.65 -6.88 -1.60
CA VAL A 108 14.53 -7.73 -1.23
C VAL A 108 15.05 -9.08 -0.79
N ASP A 109 14.62 -9.53 0.39
CA ASP A 109 14.91 -10.86 0.92
C ASP A 109 13.59 -11.62 1.10
N LEU A 110 13.34 -12.64 0.26
CA LEU A 110 12.13 -13.45 0.30
C LEU A 110 12.27 -14.60 1.31
N ALA A 111 11.26 -14.84 2.14
CA ALA A 111 11.23 -15.99 3.03
C ALA A 111 11.01 -17.28 2.20
N MET A 112 12.00 -18.18 2.26
CA MET A 112 11.99 -19.44 1.51
C MET A 112 11.12 -20.53 2.14
N THR A 113 10.67 -20.33 3.38
CA THR A 113 9.78 -21.25 4.11
C THR A 113 8.51 -20.52 4.53
N GLN A 114 7.33 -21.05 4.17
CA GLN A 114 6.02 -20.51 4.55
C GLN A 114 5.56 -20.88 5.98
N ASN A 115 6.48 -21.23 6.88
CA ASN A 115 6.12 -21.76 8.21
C ASN A 115 5.59 -20.66 9.15
N GLY A 116 4.34 -20.25 8.95
CA GLY A 116 3.62 -19.34 9.85
C GLY A 116 4.24 -17.95 9.97
N ALA A 117 5.02 -17.51 8.98
CA ALA A 117 5.58 -16.17 8.96
C ALA A 117 4.48 -15.12 8.78
N ASP A 118 4.53 -14.05 9.55
CA ASP A 118 3.57 -12.93 9.50
C ASP A 118 3.63 -12.16 8.17
N CYS A 119 4.70 -12.34 7.38
CA CYS A 119 4.90 -11.78 6.04
C CYS A 119 5.71 -12.71 5.13
N ASP A 120 5.70 -12.45 3.81
CA ASP A 120 6.40 -13.25 2.80
C ASP A 120 7.90 -12.97 2.69
N GLY A 121 8.36 -11.84 3.20
CA GLY A 121 9.76 -11.44 3.14
C GLY A 121 9.97 -10.04 3.67
N THR A 122 11.03 -9.40 3.21
CA THR A 122 11.41 -8.06 3.66
C THR A 122 11.97 -7.26 2.50
N LEU A 123 11.56 -5.99 2.41
CA LEU A 123 12.17 -5.00 1.52
C LEU A 123 12.92 -3.98 2.37
N SER A 124 14.18 -3.71 2.04
CA SER A 124 15.04 -2.80 2.78
C SER A 124 15.81 -1.86 1.87
N TRP A 125 16.29 -0.75 2.43
CA TRP A 125 17.18 0.19 1.76
C TRP A 125 18.19 0.77 2.74
N ASN A 126 19.41 1.04 2.25
CA ASN A 126 20.54 1.49 3.07
C ASN A 126 20.91 2.98 2.86
N GLU A 127 20.21 3.67 1.97
CA GLU A 127 20.38 5.10 1.66
C GLU A 127 19.04 5.84 1.76
N PRO A 128 18.99 7.16 2.03
CA PRO A 128 17.73 7.90 2.04
C PRO A 128 16.96 7.76 0.72
N VAL A 129 15.65 7.50 0.83
CA VAL A 129 14.76 7.29 -0.30
C VAL A 129 13.66 8.34 -0.32
N ALA A 130 13.39 8.92 -1.50
CA ALA A 130 12.32 9.89 -1.68
C ALA A 130 10.92 9.24 -1.70
N PHE A 131 9.99 9.79 -0.94
CA PHE A 131 8.56 9.44 -0.93
C PHE A 131 7.72 10.67 -1.29
N TRP A 132 6.47 10.41 -1.70
CA TRP A 132 5.51 11.45 -2.07
C TRP A 132 4.31 11.42 -1.13
N ARG A 133 4.01 12.55 -0.52
CA ARG A 133 2.90 12.72 0.41
C ARG A 133 1.83 13.60 -0.22
N ALA A 134 0.59 13.11 -0.26
CA ALA A 134 -0.57 13.93 -0.60
C ALA A 134 -0.80 15.02 0.47
N LEU A 135 -1.15 16.23 0.06
CA LEU A 135 -1.45 17.33 0.98
C LEU A 135 -2.94 17.44 1.35
N GLY A 136 -3.79 16.50 0.90
CA GLY A 136 -5.23 16.57 1.09
C GLY A 136 -5.91 17.72 0.33
N ALA A 137 -5.14 18.52 -0.43
CA ALA A 137 -5.65 19.58 -1.28
C ALA A 137 -5.91 19.06 -2.70
N ARG A 138 -7.13 19.28 -3.20
CA ARG A 138 -7.47 19.05 -4.60
C ARG A 138 -7.18 20.31 -5.40
N VAL A 139 -6.38 20.18 -6.44
CA VAL A 139 -6.10 21.27 -7.38
C VAL A 139 -6.90 21.02 -8.65
N LEU A 140 -7.63 22.04 -9.09
CA LEU A 140 -8.28 22.04 -10.39
C LEU A 140 -7.19 22.14 -11.47
N HIS A 141 -6.91 21.05 -12.17
CA HIS A 141 -5.98 21.08 -13.30
C HIS A 141 -6.67 21.70 -14.53
N GLN A 142 -5.89 22.23 -15.48
CA GLN A 142 -6.36 22.98 -16.67
C GLN A 142 -7.35 22.23 -17.59
N LYS A 143 -7.73 20.99 -17.27
CA LYS A 143 -8.71 20.17 -18.00
C LYS A 143 -9.91 19.73 -17.15
N GLY A 144 -10.15 20.37 -16.01
CA GLY A 144 -11.22 19.96 -15.08
C GLY A 144 -10.92 18.67 -14.31
N VAL A 145 -9.69 18.14 -14.45
CA VAL A 145 -9.21 16.97 -13.71
C VAL A 145 -8.73 17.43 -12.34
N TYR A 146 -9.25 16.83 -11.28
CA TYR A 146 -8.76 17.09 -9.92
C TYR A 146 -7.49 16.28 -9.67
N GLY A 147 -6.37 16.99 -9.47
CA GLY A 147 -5.11 16.40 -9.02
C GLY A 147 -4.94 16.55 -7.51
N SER A 148 -4.28 15.59 -6.88
CA SER A 148 -3.81 15.70 -5.49
C SER A 148 -2.46 16.42 -5.48
N LEU A 149 -2.30 17.48 -4.68
CA LEU A 149 -1.00 18.14 -4.54
C LEU A 149 -0.08 17.27 -3.69
N HIS A 150 1.09 16.89 -4.23
CA HIS A 150 2.05 16.05 -3.53
C HIS A 150 3.30 16.84 -3.15
N VAL A 151 3.83 16.60 -1.95
CA VAL A 151 5.14 17.08 -1.52
C VAL A 151 6.10 15.93 -1.30
N PRO A 152 7.35 16.06 -1.74
CA PRO A 152 8.31 15.01 -1.55
C PRO A 152 9.11 15.17 -0.26
N PHE A 153 9.55 14.04 0.32
CA PHE A 153 10.35 13.98 1.54
C PHE A 153 11.22 12.73 1.53
N GLU A 154 12.24 12.66 2.39
CA GLU A 154 13.11 11.50 2.50
C GLU A 154 12.76 10.63 3.70
N VAL A 155 12.79 9.33 3.46
CA VAL A 155 12.79 8.30 4.49
C VAL A 155 14.21 7.75 4.60
N ARG A 156 14.76 7.77 5.82
CA ARG A 156 16.07 7.21 6.15
C ARG A 156 16.12 5.70 5.88
N PRO A 157 17.33 5.09 5.84
CA PRO A 157 17.50 3.65 5.75
C PRO A 157 16.56 2.89 6.69
N TRP A 158 15.81 1.94 6.14
CA TRP A 158 14.81 1.17 6.87
C TRP A 158 14.50 -0.15 6.16
N SER A 159 13.63 -0.94 6.77
CA SER A 159 13.26 -2.28 6.38
C SER A 159 11.78 -2.47 6.71
N VAL A 160 11.02 -3.00 5.76
CA VAL A 160 9.57 -3.14 5.84
C VAL A 160 9.15 -4.57 5.46
N PRO A 161 8.06 -5.10 6.05
CA PRO A 161 7.54 -6.40 5.67
C PRO A 161 7.13 -6.39 4.19
N LEU A 162 7.38 -7.49 3.49
CA LEU A 162 6.96 -7.70 2.10
C LEU A 162 5.86 -8.75 2.05
N GLU A 163 4.84 -8.44 1.29
CA GLU A 163 3.67 -9.27 0.99
C GLU A 163 3.60 -9.48 -0.53
N VAL A 164 3.58 -10.73 -0.98
CA VAL A 164 3.66 -11.10 -2.40
C VAL A 164 2.36 -11.77 -2.85
N GLY A 165 1.84 -11.35 -4.00
CA GLY A 165 0.63 -11.92 -4.57
C GLY A 165 -0.64 -11.58 -3.79
N TYR A 166 -1.45 -12.60 -3.50
CA TYR A 166 -2.72 -12.45 -2.82
C TYR A 166 -2.53 -12.10 -1.34
N THR A 167 -2.98 -10.90 -0.98
CA THR A 167 -3.00 -10.42 0.41
C THR A 167 -4.33 -9.72 0.66
N LEU A 168 -4.96 -10.05 1.78
CA LEU A 168 -6.21 -9.42 2.20
C LEU A 168 -5.98 -7.95 2.57
N PRO A 169 -6.89 -7.01 2.25
CA PRO A 169 -6.81 -5.61 2.70
C PRO A 169 -6.56 -5.47 4.20
N SER A 170 -7.20 -6.32 5.00
CA SER A 170 -7.00 -6.39 6.46
C SER A 170 -5.56 -6.67 6.88
N ARG A 171 -4.81 -7.49 6.12
CA ARG A 171 -3.39 -7.76 6.43
C ARG A 171 -2.51 -6.54 6.14
N THR A 172 -2.72 -5.87 5.01
CA THR A 172 -2.05 -4.60 4.72
C THR A 172 -2.35 -3.55 5.80
N ALA A 173 -3.61 -3.42 6.20
CA ALA A 173 -4.00 -2.51 7.27
C ALA A 173 -3.34 -2.89 8.61
N ALA A 174 -3.27 -4.18 8.94
CA ALA A 174 -2.58 -4.66 10.13
C ALA A 174 -1.10 -4.25 10.12
N HIS A 175 -0.37 -4.46 9.01
CA HIS A 175 1.02 -4.04 8.93
C HIS A 175 1.23 -2.54 9.12
N LEU A 176 0.36 -1.73 8.51
CA LEU A 176 0.39 -0.28 8.70
C LEU A 176 0.09 0.11 10.14
N LEU A 177 -0.72 -0.66 10.87
CA LEU A 177 -1.03 -0.42 12.29
C LEU A 177 0.06 -0.96 13.23
N THR A 178 0.77 -2.02 12.91
CA THR A 178 1.75 -2.65 13.82
C THR A 178 3.17 -2.24 13.50
N GLU A 179 3.60 -2.31 12.23
CA GLU A 179 4.94 -1.93 11.81
C GLU A 179 5.02 -0.52 11.22
N GLY A 180 3.88 0.12 10.96
CA GLY A 180 3.84 1.44 10.32
C GLY A 180 4.16 1.41 8.82
N ALA A 181 4.34 0.24 8.22
CA ALA A 181 4.82 0.09 6.87
C ALA A 181 4.54 -1.30 6.28
N VAL A 182 4.41 -1.38 4.96
CA VAL A 182 4.38 -2.65 4.20
C VAL A 182 4.77 -2.43 2.74
N ALA A 183 5.53 -3.36 2.17
CA ALA A 183 5.77 -3.47 0.74
C ALA A 183 4.83 -4.51 0.12
N ARG A 184 4.21 -4.17 -1.02
CA ARG A 184 3.22 -5.00 -1.71
C ARG A 184 3.65 -5.24 -3.15
N TRP A 185 3.91 -6.50 -3.48
CA TRP A 185 4.14 -6.96 -4.85
C TRP A 185 2.96 -7.82 -5.28
N ALA A 186 1.91 -7.19 -5.79
CA ALA A 186 0.66 -7.85 -6.15
C ALA A 186 0.81 -8.70 -7.43
N TYR A 187 -0.04 -9.71 -7.59
CA TYR A 187 -0.13 -10.43 -8.87
C TYR A 187 -0.51 -9.45 -9.99
N ASP A 188 0.05 -9.70 -11.17
CA ASP A 188 -0.09 -8.87 -12.38
C ASP A 188 0.55 -7.47 -12.29
N ASP A 189 1.32 -7.18 -11.24
CA ASP A 189 2.06 -5.93 -11.11
C ASP A 189 3.57 -6.13 -11.26
N GLU A 190 4.19 -5.33 -12.12
CA GLU A 190 5.65 -5.34 -12.35
C GLU A 190 6.40 -4.42 -11.38
N GLU A 191 5.69 -3.85 -10.40
CA GLU A 191 6.23 -2.95 -9.39
C GLU A 191 5.87 -3.39 -7.97
N ILE A 192 6.77 -3.09 -7.04
CA ILE A 192 6.50 -3.15 -5.61
C ILE A 192 6.00 -1.78 -5.17
N CYS A 193 4.84 -1.75 -4.50
CA CYS A 193 4.33 -0.56 -3.85
C CYS A 193 4.64 -0.60 -2.35
N VAL A 194 5.47 0.32 -1.89
CA VAL A 194 5.74 0.52 -0.46
C VAL A 194 4.74 1.53 0.09
N LEU A 195 3.98 1.13 1.11
CA LEU A 195 3.04 1.96 1.86
C LEU A 195 3.62 2.25 3.25
N LEU A 196 3.63 3.51 3.67
CA LEU A 196 4.12 3.91 5.01
C LEU A 196 3.10 4.82 5.70
N ASP A 197 2.77 4.52 6.95
CA ASP A 197 1.96 5.38 7.84
C ASP A 197 2.88 6.41 8.53
N LEU A 198 2.76 7.68 8.15
CA LEU A 198 3.64 8.76 8.60
C LEU A 198 3.60 9.02 10.11
N PRO A 199 2.42 9.12 10.76
CA PRO A 199 2.34 9.20 12.22
C PRO A 199 3.15 8.12 12.95
N ARG A 200 3.15 6.89 12.42
CA ARG A 200 3.88 5.76 13.03
C ARG A 200 5.36 5.75 12.66
N LEU A 201 5.69 6.21 11.45
CA LEU A 201 7.06 6.46 10.99
C LEU A 201 7.82 7.36 11.95
N GLY A 202 7.22 8.48 12.39
CA GLY A 202 7.88 9.42 13.33
C GLY A 202 8.34 8.79 14.65
N ALA A 203 7.74 7.67 15.06
CA ALA A 203 8.14 6.89 16.24
C ALA A 203 9.20 5.82 15.93
N MET A 204 9.38 5.42 14.67
CA MET A 204 10.16 4.25 14.25
C MET A 204 11.35 4.57 13.31
N ALA A 205 11.25 5.61 12.50
CA ALA A 205 12.29 6.07 11.56
C ALA A 205 12.22 7.60 11.32
N GLY A 206 13.37 8.28 11.36
CA GLY A 206 13.43 9.73 11.19
C GLY A 206 13.16 10.19 9.75
N THR A 207 12.40 11.28 9.58
CA THR A 207 12.17 11.94 8.28
C THR A 207 13.06 13.18 8.12
N ARG A 208 13.42 13.53 6.87
CA ARG A 208 14.07 14.81 6.53
C ARG A 208 13.37 15.42 5.31
N PRO A 209 13.28 16.77 5.22
CA PRO A 209 12.94 17.43 3.95
C PRO A 209 13.98 17.05 2.90
N LEU A 210 13.56 16.98 1.62
CA LEU A 210 14.50 16.70 0.53
C LEU A 210 15.58 17.79 0.40
N PRO A 211 16.77 17.41 -0.11
CA PRO A 211 17.75 18.34 -0.63
C PRO A 211 17.15 19.24 -1.72
N ALA A 212 17.68 20.45 -1.87
CA ALA A 212 17.30 21.34 -2.97
C ALA A 212 17.59 20.68 -4.33
N GLY A 213 16.61 20.66 -5.24
CA GLY A 213 16.78 20.22 -6.63
C GLY A 213 15.98 18.99 -7.07
N VAL A 214 15.28 18.30 -6.16
CA VAL A 214 14.39 17.18 -6.53
C VAL A 214 13.09 17.72 -7.11
N LYS A 215 12.80 17.34 -8.37
CA LYS A 215 11.60 17.80 -9.09
C LYS A 215 10.32 17.15 -8.53
N PRO A 216 9.21 17.90 -8.41
CA PRO A 216 7.88 17.37 -8.08
C PRO A 216 7.48 16.17 -8.97
N PHE A 217 6.70 15.24 -8.41
CA PHE A 217 6.12 14.12 -9.13
C PHE A 217 5.12 14.66 -10.12
N ASP A 218 5.41 14.45 -11.40
CA ASP A 218 4.48 14.64 -12.50
C ASP A 218 3.74 13.31 -12.69
N PRO A 219 2.42 13.24 -12.51
CA PRO A 219 1.68 11.99 -12.61
C PRO A 219 1.78 11.32 -13.98
N GLY A 220 2.29 11.99 -15.02
CA GLY A 220 2.47 11.40 -16.35
C GLY A 220 1.12 11.08 -16.99
N LEU A 221 0.72 11.90 -17.96
CA LEU A 221 -0.48 11.65 -18.77
C LEU A 221 -0.39 10.34 -19.55
#